data_AF-A0A533WN54-F1
#
_entry.id   AF-A0A533WN54-F1
#
_cell.length_a   1.000
_cell.length_b   1.000
_cell.length_c   1.000
_cell.angle_alpha   90.00
_cell.angle_beta   90.00
_cell.angle_gamma   90.00
#
_symmetry.space_group_name_H-M   'P 1'
#
loop_
_entity.id
_entity.type
_entity.pdbx_description
1 polymer ?
#
loop_
_entity_poly.entity_id
_entity_poly.type
_entity_poly.pdbx_seq_one_letter_code
_entity_poly.pdbx_strand_id
1 'polypeptide(L)'
;MKYQHLYVVIEHEEGKPVPVSLEMLGEARRLMDGYNKKYSADEKVVAVVLGQDVRKLCEEMIFYGADAVIYADSPELRYTRNLIDTKVISQIATNKELAAKFSDASGFVKPRYMFFAADNIGRQLSSTVLAELESGLASDINKLVIEDLVIKHEHKTKGQPEKYERTLEMYRPDFSGFLWTTILCLDNRNPAIEREYHPQGCSIIPGVFAPIERDDKRRGAIVDYLPKFDERDLRVKIIDRKIVKSAVDFDSKKAIVSFGRGIKDSPEENIKLVAQLAKDLEAEVGVSLPISKKPFSVSEGTSSTYMIPDRVIGTSGRKVAPMLYIAAGISGAMQHIAGMKEAGFVVAINPDENSPIKDECDIFIKGRMEDVIPLLLEELRKRKPAIKVRK
;
A
#
# COMPACT_ATOMS: atom_id res chain seq x y z
N MET A 1 -6.74 -2.24 30.30
CA MET A 1 -5.95 -1.02 29.97
C MET A 1 -6.79 -0.13 29.07
N LYS A 2 -6.59 1.21 29.05
CA LYS A 2 -7.40 2.15 28.24
C LYS A 2 -7.33 1.86 26.73
N TYR A 3 -6.11 1.64 26.24
CA TYR A 3 -5.84 1.39 24.83
C TYR A 3 -5.29 0.00 24.65
N GLN A 4 -5.90 -0.79 23.77
CA GLN A 4 -5.59 -2.19 23.55
C GLN A 4 -5.87 -2.55 22.09
N HIS A 5 -5.18 -3.57 21.58
CA HIS A 5 -5.39 -4.17 20.27
C HIS A 5 -4.92 -3.30 19.09
N LEU A 6 -4.66 -3.98 17.97
CA LEU A 6 -4.30 -3.38 16.70
C LEU A 6 -5.46 -3.59 15.73
N TYR A 7 -6.02 -2.51 15.23
CA TYR A 7 -7.13 -2.56 14.27
C TYR A 7 -6.60 -2.37 12.84
N VAL A 8 -7.00 -3.23 11.92
CA VAL A 8 -6.68 -3.12 10.49
C VAL A 8 -7.97 -2.88 9.73
N VAL A 9 -8.09 -1.73 9.06
CA VAL A 9 -9.23 -1.44 8.20
C VAL A 9 -9.05 -2.19 6.89
N ILE A 10 -9.96 -3.11 6.60
CA ILE A 10 -9.88 -3.99 5.42
C ILE A 10 -10.63 -3.34 4.27
N GLU A 11 -9.90 -3.05 3.22
CA GLU A 11 -10.46 -2.63 1.94
C GLU A 11 -10.71 -3.84 1.04
N HIS A 12 -11.80 -3.80 0.28
CA HIS A 12 -12.21 -4.87 -0.60
C HIS A 12 -13.00 -4.35 -1.81
N GLU A 13 -12.99 -5.12 -2.89
CA GLU A 13 -13.85 -4.91 -4.05
C GLU A 13 -14.75 -6.12 -4.24
N GLU A 14 -16.07 -5.92 -4.17
CA GLU A 14 -17.07 -6.99 -4.37
C GLU A 14 -16.81 -8.24 -3.52
N GLY A 15 -16.49 -8.03 -2.23
CA GLY A 15 -16.20 -9.11 -1.28
C GLY A 15 -14.82 -9.74 -1.41
N LYS A 16 -13.94 -9.25 -2.30
CA LYS A 16 -12.55 -9.70 -2.42
C LYS A 16 -11.60 -8.68 -1.80
N PRO A 17 -10.74 -9.07 -0.85
CA PRO A 17 -9.82 -8.13 -0.22
C PRO A 17 -8.84 -7.59 -1.27
N VAL A 18 -8.56 -6.29 -1.22
CA VAL A 18 -7.44 -5.74 -2.01
C VAL A 18 -6.12 -6.29 -1.46
N PRO A 19 -5.08 -6.48 -2.30
CA PRO A 19 -3.83 -7.12 -1.86
C PRO A 19 -3.21 -6.48 -0.62
N VAL A 20 -3.17 -5.15 -0.55
CA VAL A 20 -2.62 -4.40 0.58
C VAL A 20 -3.33 -4.71 1.91
N SER A 21 -4.63 -5.03 1.90
CA SER A 21 -5.34 -5.42 3.12
C SER A 21 -4.78 -6.71 3.74
N LEU A 22 -4.39 -7.68 2.91
CA LEU A 22 -3.77 -8.92 3.37
C LEU A 22 -2.32 -8.70 3.82
N GLU A 23 -1.60 -7.79 3.15
CA GLU A 23 -0.25 -7.38 3.55
C GLU A 23 -0.26 -6.70 4.93
N MET A 24 -1.17 -5.75 5.14
CA MET A 24 -1.35 -5.07 6.42
C MET A 24 -1.72 -6.05 7.54
N LEU A 25 -2.63 -6.98 7.28
CA LEU A 25 -3.05 -7.96 8.28
C LEU A 25 -1.91 -8.93 8.64
N GLY A 26 -1.13 -9.35 7.63
CA GLY A 26 0.05 -10.16 7.84
C GLY A 26 1.13 -9.45 8.67
N GLU A 27 1.34 -8.16 8.42
CA GLU A 27 2.28 -7.35 9.20
C GLU A 27 1.78 -7.08 10.62
N ALA A 28 0.51 -6.76 10.78
CA ALA A 28 -0.14 -6.63 12.08
C ALA A 28 0.02 -7.90 12.93
N ARG A 29 -0.16 -9.08 12.34
CA ARG A 29 0.06 -10.37 13.01
C ARG A 29 1.49 -10.51 13.52
N ARG A 30 2.48 -10.29 12.65
CA ARG A 30 3.91 -10.39 13.02
C ARG A 30 4.27 -9.42 14.14
N LEU A 31 3.81 -8.17 14.04
CA LEU A 31 4.05 -7.14 15.06
C LEU A 31 3.42 -7.54 16.40
N MET A 32 2.15 -7.96 16.40
CA MET A 32 1.43 -8.27 17.63
C MET A 32 1.89 -9.57 18.29
N ASP A 33 2.39 -10.55 17.54
CA ASP A 33 3.03 -11.75 18.12
C ASP A 33 4.32 -11.38 18.86
N GLY A 34 5.16 -10.54 18.25
CA GLY A 34 6.36 -9.99 18.90
C GLY A 34 6.01 -9.15 20.14
N TYR A 35 5.00 -8.30 20.01
CA TYR A 35 4.47 -7.47 21.10
C TYR A 35 4.00 -8.31 22.29
N ASN A 36 3.12 -9.28 22.06
CA ASN A 36 2.53 -10.10 23.12
C ASN A 36 3.61 -10.91 23.85
N LYS A 37 4.60 -11.44 23.11
CA LYS A 37 5.77 -12.10 23.70
C LYS A 37 6.62 -11.16 24.54
N LYS A 38 6.91 -9.96 24.02
CA LYS A 38 7.78 -8.97 24.68
C LYS A 38 7.16 -8.39 25.96
N TYR A 39 5.86 -8.07 25.91
CA TYR A 39 5.15 -7.38 26.99
C TYR A 39 4.31 -8.31 27.87
N SER A 40 4.36 -9.63 27.64
CA SER A 40 3.51 -10.63 28.32
C SER A 40 2.03 -10.22 28.31
N ALA A 41 1.56 -9.81 27.13
CA ALA A 41 0.22 -9.30 26.90
C ALA A 41 -0.61 -10.28 26.04
N ASP A 42 -1.93 -10.07 26.00
CA ASP A 42 -2.84 -10.83 25.14
C ASP A 42 -3.67 -9.86 24.26
N GLU A 43 -2.99 -8.96 23.57
CA GLU A 43 -3.63 -8.02 22.66
C GLU A 43 -3.87 -8.65 21.28
N LYS A 44 -5.06 -8.44 20.72
CA LYS A 44 -5.55 -9.05 19.49
C LYS A 44 -5.25 -8.20 18.25
N VAL A 45 -5.15 -8.87 17.10
CA VAL A 45 -5.27 -8.24 15.78
C VAL A 45 -6.73 -8.29 15.37
N VAL A 46 -7.33 -7.12 15.13
CA VAL A 46 -8.75 -6.97 14.82
C VAL A 46 -8.91 -6.43 13.40
N ALA A 47 -9.54 -7.20 12.52
CA ALA A 47 -9.92 -6.71 11.20
C ALA A 47 -11.26 -5.96 11.28
N VAL A 48 -11.33 -4.79 10.66
CA VAL A 48 -12.56 -3.99 10.53
C VAL A 48 -13.01 -4.05 9.08
N VAL A 49 -14.20 -4.61 8.82
CA VAL A 49 -14.73 -4.85 7.48
C VAL A 49 -16.06 -4.12 7.30
N LEU A 50 -16.15 -3.21 6.35
CA LEU A 50 -17.40 -2.52 6.00
C LEU A 50 -17.83 -2.92 4.59
N GLY A 51 -19.10 -3.26 4.40
CA GLY A 51 -19.60 -3.54 3.05
C GLY A 51 -21.02 -4.05 3.01
N GLN A 52 -21.37 -4.69 1.90
CA GLN A 52 -22.61 -5.43 1.72
C GLN A 52 -22.28 -6.89 1.41
N ASP A 53 -22.97 -7.82 2.07
CA ASP A 53 -22.79 -9.27 1.91
C ASP A 53 -21.34 -9.74 2.21
N VAL A 54 -20.71 -9.15 3.22
CA VAL A 54 -19.28 -9.30 3.54
C VAL A 54 -18.98 -10.43 4.52
N ARG A 55 -19.99 -11.21 4.92
CA ARG A 55 -19.82 -12.27 5.92
C ARG A 55 -18.72 -13.29 5.56
N LYS A 56 -18.67 -13.70 4.28
CA LYS A 56 -17.64 -14.64 3.79
C LYS A 56 -16.24 -14.04 3.83
N LEU A 57 -16.11 -12.74 3.52
CA LEU A 57 -14.84 -12.02 3.62
C LEU A 57 -14.33 -11.99 5.06
N CYS A 58 -15.23 -11.87 6.05
CA CYS A 58 -14.85 -11.88 7.46
C CYS A 58 -14.22 -13.21 7.89
N GLU A 59 -14.73 -14.34 7.39
CA GLU A 59 -14.13 -15.66 7.65
C GLU A 59 -12.73 -15.77 7.06
N GLU A 60 -12.54 -15.26 5.83
CA GLU A 60 -11.22 -15.23 5.18
C GLU A 60 -10.19 -14.42 6.00
N MET A 61 -10.57 -13.27 6.57
CA MET A 61 -9.63 -12.45 7.37
C MET A 61 -9.07 -13.20 8.59
N ILE A 62 -9.83 -14.13 9.18
CA ILE A 62 -9.33 -14.97 10.29
C ILE A 62 -8.21 -15.88 9.80
N PHE A 63 -8.38 -16.51 8.63
CA PHE A 63 -7.36 -17.37 8.03
C PHE A 63 -6.09 -16.62 7.64
N TYR A 64 -6.20 -15.31 7.39
CA TYR A 64 -5.08 -14.41 7.11
C TYR A 64 -4.55 -13.64 8.34
N GLY A 65 -4.87 -14.07 9.56
CA GLY A 65 -4.15 -13.64 10.77
C GLY A 65 -4.94 -12.80 11.77
N ALA A 66 -6.18 -12.41 11.45
CA ALA A 66 -7.05 -11.75 12.43
C ALA A 66 -7.39 -12.71 13.58
N ASP A 67 -7.38 -12.20 14.81
CA ASP A 67 -7.92 -12.91 15.98
C ASP A 67 -9.42 -12.60 16.17
N ALA A 68 -9.84 -11.41 15.75
CA ALA A 68 -11.23 -11.00 15.70
C ALA A 68 -11.52 -10.19 14.43
N VAL A 69 -12.77 -10.23 13.98
CA VAL A 69 -13.26 -9.42 12.88
C VAL A 69 -14.51 -8.71 13.36
N ILE A 70 -14.50 -7.38 13.32
CA ILE A 70 -15.69 -6.56 13.52
C ILE A 70 -16.17 -6.13 12.14
N TYR A 71 -17.41 -6.42 11.80
CA TYR A 71 -17.96 -6.04 10.50
C TYR A 71 -19.29 -5.31 10.61
N ALA A 72 -19.54 -4.43 9.66
CA ALA A 72 -20.83 -3.81 9.45
C ALA A 72 -21.33 -4.15 8.04
N ASP A 73 -22.44 -4.88 7.98
CA ASP A 73 -23.08 -5.29 6.72
C ASP A 73 -24.32 -4.44 6.47
N SER A 74 -24.28 -3.59 5.45
CA SER A 74 -25.38 -2.70 5.10
C SER A 74 -25.33 -2.32 3.61
N PRO A 75 -26.49 -2.20 2.93
CA PRO A 75 -26.54 -1.67 1.58
C PRO A 75 -25.92 -0.27 1.44
N GLU A 76 -25.95 0.53 2.51
CA GLU A 76 -25.33 1.86 2.55
C GLU A 76 -23.79 1.78 2.57
N LEU A 77 -23.20 0.63 2.90
CA LEU A 77 -21.76 0.42 2.92
C LEU A 77 -21.25 -0.31 1.67
N ARG A 78 -22.13 -0.64 0.70
CA ARG A 78 -21.76 -1.34 -0.54
C ARG A 78 -20.60 -0.66 -1.28
N TYR A 79 -20.59 0.66 -1.27
CA TYR A 79 -19.56 1.48 -1.89
C TYR A 79 -19.04 2.48 -0.88
N THR A 80 -17.72 2.61 -0.84
CA THR A 80 -17.03 3.54 0.05
C THR A 80 -17.56 4.95 -0.12
N ARG A 81 -18.05 5.52 0.97
CA ARG A 81 -18.39 6.93 1.07
C ARG A 81 -17.70 7.49 2.30
N ASN A 82 -16.63 8.23 2.06
CA ASN A 82 -15.69 8.65 3.10
C ASN A 82 -16.36 9.13 4.40
N LEU A 83 -17.38 9.99 4.33
CA LEU A 83 -18.09 10.47 5.51
C LEU A 83 -18.76 9.35 6.33
N ILE A 84 -19.44 8.42 5.66
CA ILE A 84 -20.19 7.34 6.29
C ILE A 84 -19.23 6.31 6.85
N ASP A 85 -18.28 5.86 6.02
CA ASP A 85 -17.27 4.89 6.40
C ASP A 85 -16.46 5.40 7.61
N THR A 86 -16.07 6.68 7.60
CA THR A 86 -15.36 7.31 8.72
C THR A 86 -16.17 7.26 10.01
N LYS A 87 -17.47 7.62 9.97
CA LYS A 87 -18.33 7.53 11.16
C LYS A 87 -18.46 6.10 11.67
N VAL A 88 -18.66 5.14 10.77
CA VAL A 88 -18.82 3.73 11.17
C VAL A 88 -17.53 3.17 11.77
N ILE A 89 -16.36 3.44 11.16
CA ILE A 89 -15.06 3.02 11.71
C ILE A 89 -14.82 3.66 13.08
N SER A 90 -15.10 4.96 13.24
CA SER A 90 -14.92 5.67 14.52
C SER A 90 -15.87 5.15 15.61
N GLN A 91 -17.13 4.84 15.25
CA GLN A 91 -18.07 4.17 16.15
C GLN A 91 -17.54 2.80 16.59
N ILE A 92 -17.05 1.98 15.65
CA ILE A 92 -16.45 0.68 15.97
C ILE A 92 -15.25 0.83 16.90
N ALA A 93 -14.34 1.75 16.59
CA ALA A 93 -13.10 1.97 17.34
C ALA A 93 -13.34 2.43 18.79
N THR A 94 -14.46 3.10 19.06
CA THR A 94 -14.81 3.61 20.40
C THR A 94 -15.82 2.74 21.13
N ASN A 95 -16.28 1.65 20.52
CA ASN A 95 -17.31 0.80 21.10
C ASN A 95 -16.73 -0.33 21.96
N LYS A 96 -16.76 -0.10 23.28
CA LYS A 96 -16.35 -1.07 24.30
C LYS A 96 -17.15 -2.38 24.30
N GLU A 97 -18.43 -2.36 23.94
CA GLU A 97 -19.26 -3.57 23.89
C GLU A 97 -18.83 -4.52 22.77
N LEU A 98 -18.31 -3.98 21.65
CA LEU A 98 -17.74 -4.79 20.59
C LEU A 98 -16.42 -5.42 21.03
N ALA A 99 -15.55 -4.64 21.67
CA ALA A 99 -14.28 -5.15 22.21
C ALA A 99 -14.51 -6.28 23.24
N ALA A 100 -15.54 -6.13 24.10
CA ALA A 100 -15.88 -7.12 25.12
C ALA A 100 -16.28 -8.50 24.57
N LYS A 101 -16.63 -8.60 23.27
CA LYS A 101 -17.00 -9.87 22.64
C LYS A 101 -15.80 -10.77 22.34
N PHE A 102 -14.57 -10.25 22.38
CA PHE A 102 -13.36 -11.03 22.07
C PHE A 102 -12.18 -10.81 23.04
N SER A 103 -12.28 -9.88 23.98
CA SER A 103 -11.26 -9.64 25.01
C SER A 103 -11.85 -9.02 26.27
N ASP A 104 -11.08 -8.97 27.37
CA ASP A 104 -11.44 -8.15 28.52
C ASP A 104 -11.33 -6.65 28.16
N ALA A 105 -12.50 -6.04 27.98
CA ALA A 105 -12.66 -4.64 27.61
C ALA A 105 -13.09 -3.76 28.79
N SER A 106 -12.97 -4.22 30.04
CA SER A 106 -13.40 -3.48 31.25
C SER A 106 -12.87 -2.04 31.31
N GLY A 107 -11.65 -1.81 30.83
CA GLY A 107 -11.05 -0.48 30.71
C GLY A 107 -10.95 0.10 29.29
N PHE A 108 -11.47 -0.57 28.26
CA PHE A 108 -11.26 -0.18 26.86
C PHE A 108 -11.92 1.16 26.51
N VAL A 109 -11.16 2.01 25.80
CA VAL A 109 -11.61 3.31 25.29
C VAL A 109 -11.46 3.37 23.77
N LYS A 110 -10.27 3.03 23.25
CA LYS A 110 -9.92 3.04 21.82
C LYS A 110 -8.89 1.94 21.52
N PRO A 111 -8.72 1.55 20.24
CA PRO A 111 -7.59 0.71 19.85
C PRO A 111 -6.25 1.37 20.18
N ARG A 112 -5.21 0.56 20.37
CA ARG A 112 -3.84 1.05 20.57
C ARG A 112 -3.22 1.51 19.26
N TYR A 113 -3.40 0.72 18.21
CA TYR A 113 -2.84 0.96 16.88
C TYR A 113 -3.93 0.82 15.82
N MET A 114 -3.78 1.54 14.70
CA MET A 114 -4.73 1.43 13.59
C MET A 114 -4.05 1.55 12.22
N PHE A 115 -4.26 0.57 11.35
CA PHE A 115 -3.67 0.51 10.01
C PHE A 115 -4.72 0.73 8.92
N PHE A 116 -4.31 1.45 7.88
CA PHE A 116 -5.07 1.74 6.67
C PHE A 116 -4.20 1.54 5.43
N ALA A 117 -4.80 1.29 4.27
CA ALA A 117 -4.04 1.29 3.02
C ALA A 117 -3.62 2.72 2.65
N ALA A 118 -2.47 2.87 1.98
CA ALA A 118 -2.03 4.14 1.41
C ALA A 118 -2.39 4.29 -0.08
N ASP A 119 -3.58 3.83 -0.47
CA ASP A 119 -4.14 4.04 -1.81
C ASP A 119 -5.10 5.25 -1.85
N ASN A 120 -5.86 5.38 -2.94
CA ASN A 120 -6.78 6.50 -3.12
C ASN A 120 -7.90 6.56 -2.09
N ILE A 121 -8.36 5.41 -1.59
CA ILE A 121 -9.45 5.29 -0.62
C ILE A 121 -8.85 5.40 0.78
N GLY A 122 -7.86 4.57 1.10
CA GLY A 122 -7.28 4.47 2.43
C GLY A 122 -6.58 5.75 2.89
N ARG A 123 -5.98 6.55 2.00
CA ARG A 123 -5.43 7.88 2.35
C ARG A 123 -6.51 8.85 2.82
N GLN A 124 -7.69 8.82 2.20
CA GLN A 124 -8.81 9.69 2.60
C GLN A 124 -9.45 9.18 3.91
N LEU A 125 -9.69 7.88 4.00
CA LEU A 125 -10.27 7.26 5.20
C LEU A 125 -9.37 7.46 6.42
N SER A 126 -8.07 7.14 6.32
CA SER A 126 -7.13 7.26 7.44
C SER A 126 -7.08 8.68 8.01
N SER A 127 -7.03 9.70 7.14
CA SER A 127 -6.98 11.10 7.58
C SER A 127 -8.26 11.53 8.29
N THR A 128 -9.43 11.14 7.78
CA THR A 128 -10.72 11.55 8.38
C THR A 128 -11.09 10.73 9.61
N VAL A 129 -10.79 9.43 9.65
CA VAL A 129 -10.97 8.59 10.84
C VAL A 129 -10.08 9.05 11.98
N LEU A 130 -8.79 9.30 11.74
CA LEU A 130 -7.89 9.71 12.81
C LEU A 130 -8.17 11.14 13.29
N ALA A 131 -8.69 12.01 12.42
CA ALA A 131 -9.21 13.31 12.83
C ALA A 131 -10.45 13.17 13.74
N GLU A 132 -11.42 12.32 13.38
CA GLU A 132 -12.62 12.03 14.19
C GLU A 132 -12.24 11.39 15.55
N LEU A 133 -11.20 10.55 15.57
CA LEU A 133 -10.65 9.95 16.78
C LEU A 133 -9.69 10.89 17.55
N GLU A 134 -9.48 12.12 17.08
CA GLU A 134 -8.59 13.13 17.65
C GLU A 134 -7.13 12.67 17.85
N SER A 135 -6.65 11.78 16.97
CA SER A 135 -5.32 11.17 17.04
C SER A 135 -4.39 11.60 15.90
N GLY A 136 -3.13 11.16 15.93
CA GLY A 136 -2.15 11.40 14.87
C GLY A 136 -2.13 10.31 13.80
N LEU A 137 -1.78 10.72 12.58
CA LEU A 137 -1.59 9.87 11.40
C LEU A 137 -0.17 10.00 10.87
N ALA A 138 0.51 8.87 10.67
CA ALA A 138 1.71 8.80 9.82
C ALA A 138 1.36 8.12 8.48
N SER A 139 1.49 8.84 7.38
CA SER A 139 1.14 8.30 6.06
C SER A 139 2.33 7.61 5.39
N ASP A 140 2.04 6.72 4.45
CA ASP A 140 3.00 6.13 3.52
C ASP A 140 4.15 5.38 4.22
N ILE A 141 3.78 4.52 5.16
CA ILE A 141 4.71 3.75 5.97
C ILE A 141 5.18 2.51 5.21
N ASN A 142 6.48 2.23 5.34
CA ASN A 142 7.12 1.05 4.76
C ASN A 142 7.84 0.14 5.78
N LYS A 143 7.94 0.56 7.04
CA LYS A 143 8.45 -0.27 8.14
C LYS A 143 7.84 0.16 9.47
N LEU A 144 7.56 -0.82 10.31
CA LEU A 144 6.89 -0.65 11.59
C LEU A 144 7.66 -1.39 12.68
N VAL A 145 7.82 -0.78 13.85
CA VAL A 145 8.47 -1.39 15.02
C VAL A 145 7.74 -0.93 16.28
N ILE A 146 7.61 -1.80 17.29
CA ILE A 146 7.02 -1.43 18.59
C ILE A 146 8.07 -1.49 19.70
N GLU A 147 8.38 -0.33 20.29
CA GLU A 147 9.45 -0.18 21.29
C GLU A 147 9.04 0.70 22.47
N ASP A 148 9.77 0.54 23.58
CA ASP A 148 9.72 1.47 24.71
C ASP A 148 10.76 2.56 24.48
N LEU A 149 10.33 3.82 24.46
CA LEU A 149 11.18 4.96 24.15
C LEU A 149 11.32 5.89 25.35
N VAL A 150 12.50 6.47 25.54
CA VAL A 150 12.70 7.58 26.47
C VAL A 150 12.84 8.85 25.63
N ILE A 151 11.85 9.74 25.74
CA ILE A 151 11.81 10.99 24.97
C ILE A 151 11.95 12.16 25.92
N LYS A 152 12.83 13.08 25.56
CA LYS A 152 12.96 14.40 26.19
C LYS A 152 12.70 15.46 25.13
N HIS A 153 11.64 16.23 25.31
CA HIS A 153 11.23 17.26 24.36
C HIS A 153 10.52 18.40 25.08
N GLU A 154 10.84 19.66 24.75
CA GLU A 154 10.31 20.78 25.55
C GLU A 154 8.79 20.86 25.55
N HIS A 155 8.16 20.78 24.38
CA HIS A 155 6.70 20.88 24.33
C HIS A 155 5.95 19.63 24.82
N LYS A 156 6.50 18.42 24.61
CA LYS A 156 5.82 17.14 24.90
C LYS A 156 6.04 16.67 26.34
N THR A 157 7.20 16.96 26.92
CA THR A 157 7.63 16.43 28.23
C THR A 157 8.19 17.50 29.16
N LYS A 158 8.08 18.79 28.79
CA LYS A 158 8.60 19.93 29.58
C LYS A 158 10.11 19.79 29.90
N GLY A 159 10.85 19.28 28.92
CA GLY A 159 12.29 19.10 29.02
C GLY A 159 12.72 17.95 29.95
N GLN A 160 11.78 17.16 30.47
CA GLN A 160 12.08 15.97 31.27
C GLN A 160 12.14 14.71 30.41
N PRO A 161 13.05 13.77 30.70
CA PRO A 161 13.05 12.46 30.05
C PRO A 161 11.84 11.64 30.55
N GLU A 162 10.95 11.29 29.64
CA GLU A 162 9.73 10.54 29.92
C GLU A 162 9.75 9.20 29.17
N LYS A 163 9.32 8.12 29.85
CA LYS A 163 9.23 6.79 29.24
C LYS A 163 7.88 6.58 28.55
N TYR A 164 7.89 6.50 27.23
CA TYR A 164 6.76 6.13 26.39
C TYR A 164 6.81 4.63 26.08
N GLU A 165 5.97 3.86 26.76
CA GLU A 165 5.92 2.41 26.58
C GLU A 165 5.09 2.06 25.35
N ARG A 166 5.48 0.98 24.66
CA ARG A 166 4.71 0.39 23.55
C ARG A 166 4.43 1.40 22.44
N THR A 167 5.43 2.19 22.07
CA THR A 167 5.32 3.19 21.00
C THR A 167 5.52 2.52 19.64
N LEU A 168 4.65 2.85 18.69
CA LEU A 168 4.78 2.45 17.30
C LEU A 168 5.70 3.42 16.56
N GLU A 169 6.87 2.94 16.19
CA GLU A 169 7.78 3.63 15.28
C GLU A 169 7.34 3.38 13.83
N MET A 170 7.02 4.46 13.12
CA MET A 170 6.48 4.41 11.76
C MET A 170 7.49 5.03 10.80
N TYR A 171 8.17 4.17 10.04
CA TYR A 171 9.22 4.58 9.11
C TYR A 171 8.64 4.84 7.74
N ARG A 172 9.02 5.98 7.14
CA ARG A 172 8.63 6.33 5.76
C ARG A 172 9.80 6.93 4.98
N PRO A 173 9.82 6.72 3.65
CA PRO A 173 10.68 7.48 2.76
C PRO A 173 10.07 8.86 2.53
N ASP A 174 10.86 9.91 2.75
CA ASP A 174 10.53 11.29 2.40
C ASP A 174 11.46 11.79 1.30
N PHE A 175 11.04 12.86 0.62
CA PHE A 175 11.78 13.48 -0.48
C PHE A 175 12.20 12.43 -1.53
N SER A 176 11.24 11.69 -2.09
CA SER A 176 11.51 10.64 -3.10
C SER A 176 12.51 9.57 -2.65
N GLY A 177 12.59 9.27 -1.35
CA GLY A 177 13.47 8.24 -0.81
C GLY A 177 14.86 8.72 -0.37
N PHE A 178 15.19 10.01 -0.56
CA PHE A 178 16.47 10.57 -0.10
C PHE A 178 16.56 10.71 1.42
N LEU A 179 15.42 10.79 2.12
CA LEU A 179 15.37 10.90 3.56
C LEU A 179 14.53 9.76 4.14
N TRP A 180 15.01 9.17 5.23
CA TRP A 180 14.24 8.20 6.02
C TRP A 180 13.81 8.85 7.32
N THR A 181 12.51 8.99 7.50
CA THR A 181 11.93 9.63 8.69
C THR A 181 11.24 8.58 9.55
N THR A 182 11.49 8.63 10.85
CA THR A 182 10.70 7.88 11.84
C THR A 182 9.69 8.82 12.46
N ILE A 183 8.40 8.53 12.26
CA ILE A 183 7.29 9.29 12.84
C ILE A 183 6.78 8.57 14.08
N LEU A 184 6.54 9.34 15.14
CA LEU A 184 5.99 8.86 16.40
C LEU A 184 4.69 9.62 16.72
N CYS A 185 3.63 8.88 17.04
CA CYS A 185 2.40 9.45 17.56
C CYS A 185 2.44 9.39 19.10
N LEU A 186 3.00 10.44 19.72
CA LEU A 186 3.24 10.47 21.17
C LEU A 186 2.22 11.33 21.91
N ASP A 187 1.73 10.80 23.05
CA ASP A 187 1.00 11.56 24.06
C ASP A 187 1.78 12.81 24.48
N ASN A 188 1.06 13.92 24.67
CA ASN A 188 1.62 15.09 25.31
C ASN A 188 1.50 14.91 26.82
N ARG A 189 2.65 14.76 27.50
CA ARG A 189 2.74 14.59 28.96
C ARG A 189 3.08 15.87 29.69
N ASN A 190 3.21 16.99 28.97
CA ASN A 190 3.36 18.29 29.60
C ASN A 190 2.07 18.64 30.34
N PRO A 191 2.09 18.83 31.68
CA PRO A 191 0.88 19.06 32.46
C PRO A 191 0.07 20.29 32.03
N ALA A 192 0.68 21.26 31.36
CA ALA A 192 -0.01 22.46 30.89
C ALA A 192 -0.88 22.24 29.64
N ILE A 193 -0.59 21.20 28.85
CA ILE A 193 -1.21 20.92 27.55
C ILE A 193 -1.33 19.41 27.32
N GLU A 194 -1.68 18.68 28.40
CA GLU A 194 -1.78 17.22 28.40
C GLU A 194 -2.81 16.75 27.38
N ARG A 195 -2.45 15.76 26.57
CA ARG A 195 -3.32 15.20 25.53
C ARG A 195 -2.87 13.80 25.13
N GLU A 196 -3.81 12.86 25.13
CA GLU A 196 -3.61 11.50 24.63
C GLU A 196 -3.85 11.46 23.10
N TYR A 197 -2.99 10.76 22.34
CA TYR A 197 -3.10 10.55 20.90
C TYR A 197 -3.19 9.05 20.60
N HIS A 198 -4.41 8.49 20.68
CA HIS A 198 -4.68 7.09 20.39
C HIS A 198 -5.92 6.96 19.48
N PRO A 199 -5.94 6.01 18.53
CA PRO A 199 -4.88 5.04 18.23
C PRO A 199 -3.66 5.69 17.57
N GLN A 200 -2.46 5.13 17.77
CA GLN A 200 -1.31 5.49 16.94
C GLN A 200 -1.55 4.89 15.56
N GLY A 201 -1.91 5.75 14.60
CA GLY A 201 -2.44 5.34 13.31
C GLY A 201 -1.47 5.57 12.15
N CYS A 202 -1.47 4.67 11.17
CA CYS A 202 -0.72 4.84 9.94
C CYS A 202 -1.44 4.35 8.69
N SER A 203 -1.03 4.89 7.53
CA SER A 203 -1.32 4.29 6.23
C SER A 203 -0.10 3.57 5.68
N ILE A 204 -0.29 2.38 5.11
CA ILE A 204 0.77 1.48 4.66
C ILE A 204 0.83 1.45 3.13
N ILE A 205 2.02 1.61 2.56
CA ILE A 205 2.24 1.58 1.11
C ILE A 205 1.93 0.17 0.57
N PRO A 206 1.07 0.04 -0.46
CA PRO A 206 0.84 -1.23 -1.13
C PRO A 206 2.13 -1.88 -1.64
N GLY A 207 2.27 -3.18 -1.44
CA GLY A 207 3.36 -4.00 -1.97
C GLY A 207 4.63 -4.03 -1.11
N VAL A 208 4.69 -3.25 -0.02
CA VAL A 208 5.87 -3.20 0.85
C VAL A 208 5.98 -4.41 1.77
N PHE A 209 4.86 -4.85 2.36
CA PHE A 209 4.85 -6.02 3.24
C PHE A 209 4.41 -7.26 2.48
N ALA A 210 4.75 -8.43 3.02
CA ALA A 210 4.26 -9.70 2.51
C ALA A 210 2.97 -10.10 3.25
N PRO A 211 1.92 -10.57 2.57
CA PRO A 211 0.80 -11.20 3.26
C PRO A 211 1.29 -12.48 3.97
N ILE A 212 0.58 -12.92 5.00
CA ILE A 212 0.83 -14.26 5.56
C ILE A 212 0.12 -15.32 4.72
N GLU A 213 0.60 -16.56 4.82
CA GLU A 213 -0.09 -17.69 4.20
C GLU A 213 -1.43 -17.95 4.90
N ARG A 214 -2.43 -18.30 4.09
CA ARG A 214 -3.77 -18.66 4.55
C ARG A 214 -3.69 -19.92 5.42
N ASP A 215 -4.20 -19.84 6.65
CA ASP A 215 -4.27 -20.98 7.57
C ASP A 215 -5.72 -21.28 7.97
N ASP A 216 -6.29 -22.34 7.38
CA ASP A 216 -7.63 -22.87 7.63
C ASP A 216 -7.87 -23.33 9.08
N LYS A 217 -6.81 -23.56 9.84
CA LYS A 217 -6.90 -24.02 11.24
C LYS A 217 -7.11 -22.87 12.21
N ARG A 218 -6.85 -21.62 11.79
CA ARG A 218 -7.08 -20.45 12.65
C ARG A 218 -8.56 -20.32 13.02
N ARG A 219 -8.78 -19.83 14.23
CA ARG A 219 -10.09 -19.53 14.79
C ARG A 219 -10.05 -18.13 15.37
N GLY A 220 -11.15 -17.41 15.24
CA GLY A 220 -11.28 -16.04 15.70
C GLY A 220 -12.74 -15.67 15.92
N ALA A 221 -12.97 -14.56 16.61
CA ALA A 221 -14.31 -14.05 16.85
C ALA A 221 -14.80 -13.25 15.65
N ILE A 222 -16.02 -13.47 15.18
CA ILE A 222 -16.67 -12.62 14.18
C ILE A 222 -17.81 -11.87 14.86
N VAL A 223 -17.69 -10.55 14.90
CA VAL A 223 -18.58 -9.64 15.62
C VAL A 223 -19.33 -8.77 14.64
N ASP A 224 -20.65 -8.94 14.61
CA ASP A 224 -21.57 -8.06 13.88
C ASP A 224 -21.73 -6.72 14.64
N TYR A 225 -21.60 -5.63 13.90
CA TYR A 225 -21.94 -4.27 14.32
C TYR A 225 -23.01 -3.70 13.40
N LEU A 226 -24.14 -3.30 14.00
CA LEU A 226 -25.18 -2.56 13.30
C LEU A 226 -24.85 -1.06 13.31
N PRO A 227 -24.46 -0.45 12.17
CA PRO A 227 -24.05 0.95 12.12
C PRO A 227 -25.22 1.90 12.35
N LYS A 228 -24.94 3.04 13.01
CA LYS A 228 -25.90 4.14 13.17
C LYS A 228 -25.56 5.24 12.18
N PHE A 229 -26.50 5.57 11.29
CA PHE A 229 -26.36 6.63 10.30
C PHE A 229 -27.21 7.84 10.70
N ASP A 230 -26.69 9.05 10.54
CA ASP A 230 -27.56 10.23 10.53
C ASP A 230 -28.15 10.39 9.12
N GLU A 231 -29.43 10.76 8.99
CA GLU A 231 -30.04 11.04 7.68
C GLU A 231 -29.25 12.08 6.87
N ARG A 232 -28.59 13.00 7.58
CA ARG A 232 -27.72 14.03 7.01
C ARG A 232 -26.49 13.47 6.29
N ASP A 233 -26.02 12.28 6.66
CA ASP A 233 -24.84 11.64 6.06
C ASP A 233 -25.19 10.91 4.76
N LEU A 234 -26.45 10.47 4.64
CA LEU A 234 -26.98 9.77 3.47
C LEU A 234 -27.28 10.71 2.29
N ARG A 235 -26.95 12.00 2.41
CA ARG A 235 -27.18 13.02 1.37
C ARG A 235 -26.33 12.78 0.12
N VAL A 236 -25.14 12.22 0.26
CA VAL A 236 -24.29 11.85 -0.89
C VAL A 236 -24.62 10.44 -1.33
N LYS A 237 -25.07 10.30 -2.58
CA LYS A 237 -25.44 9.03 -3.19
C LYS A 237 -24.57 8.75 -4.40
N ILE A 238 -24.16 7.50 -4.52
CA ILE A 238 -23.47 7.00 -5.72
C ILE A 238 -24.55 6.56 -6.71
N ILE A 239 -24.72 7.34 -7.77
CA ILE A 239 -25.75 7.11 -8.80
C ILE A 239 -25.35 6.05 -9.83
N ASP A 240 -24.07 5.98 -10.15
CA ASP A 240 -23.49 5.06 -11.13
C ASP A 240 -22.03 4.79 -10.76
N ARG A 241 -21.59 3.54 -10.96
CA ARG A 241 -20.19 3.12 -10.82
C ARG A 241 -19.82 2.31 -12.04
N LYS A 242 -18.89 2.83 -12.84
CA LYS A 242 -18.31 2.11 -13.97
C LYS A 242 -16.92 1.61 -13.61
N ILE A 243 -16.77 0.29 -13.50
CA ILE A 243 -15.45 -0.32 -13.43
C ILE A 243 -14.85 -0.22 -14.83
N VAL A 244 -13.99 0.77 -15.04
CA VAL A 244 -13.17 0.85 -16.24
C VAL A 244 -12.02 -0.11 -16.02
N LYS A 245 -12.15 -1.35 -16.53
CA LYS A 245 -10.98 -2.22 -16.66
C LYS A 245 -10.04 -1.53 -17.64
N SER A 246 -9.00 -0.88 -17.13
CA SER A 246 -7.85 -0.52 -17.93
C SER A 246 -7.41 -1.78 -18.67
N ALA A 247 -7.13 -1.70 -19.98
CA ALA A 247 -6.60 -2.84 -20.72
C ALA A 247 -5.25 -3.33 -20.13
N VAL A 248 -4.66 -2.52 -19.25
CA VAL A 248 -3.31 -2.67 -18.70
C VAL A 248 -3.33 -2.38 -17.20
N ASP A 249 -2.83 -3.34 -16.43
CA ASP A 249 -2.77 -3.27 -14.98
C ASP A 249 -1.33 -3.01 -14.54
N PHE A 250 -1.04 -1.74 -14.26
CA PHE A 250 0.25 -1.33 -13.69
C PHE A 250 0.28 -1.43 -12.16
N ASP A 251 -0.88 -1.41 -11.51
CA ASP A 251 -0.97 -1.21 -10.05
C ASP A 251 -0.74 -2.53 -9.29
N SER A 252 -1.10 -3.68 -9.88
CA SER A 252 -0.85 -4.99 -9.26
C SER A 252 0.57 -5.53 -9.49
N LYS A 253 1.35 -4.93 -10.39
CA LYS A 253 2.67 -5.44 -10.77
C LYS A 253 3.79 -4.76 -10.00
N LYS A 254 4.62 -5.57 -9.35
CA LYS A 254 5.81 -5.09 -8.62
C LYS A 254 6.89 -4.53 -9.54
N ALA A 255 6.88 -4.89 -10.82
CA ALA A 255 7.85 -4.44 -11.81
C ALA A 255 7.15 -3.93 -13.08
N ILE A 256 7.77 -2.96 -13.74
CA ILE A 256 7.34 -2.44 -15.05
C ILE A 256 8.55 -2.38 -15.97
N VAL A 257 8.39 -2.89 -17.20
CA VAL A 257 9.39 -2.74 -18.27
C VAL A 257 8.81 -1.80 -19.32
N SER A 258 9.38 -0.61 -19.43
CA SER A 258 8.89 0.46 -20.28
C SER A 258 9.83 0.69 -21.46
N PHE A 259 9.30 0.95 -22.66
CA PHE A 259 10.12 1.23 -23.83
C PHE A 259 9.78 2.54 -24.56
N GLY A 260 10.80 3.10 -25.20
CA GLY A 260 10.75 4.38 -25.90
C GLY A 260 11.09 4.30 -27.38
N ARG A 261 11.34 5.47 -27.99
CA ARG A 261 11.73 5.58 -29.40
C ARG A 261 13.06 4.90 -29.74
N GLY A 262 13.82 4.46 -28.75
CA GLY A 262 15.03 3.67 -28.95
C GLY A 262 14.79 2.36 -29.71
N ILE A 263 13.55 1.88 -29.85
CA ILE A 263 13.22 0.69 -30.65
C ILE A 263 13.41 0.86 -32.17
N LYS A 264 13.66 2.10 -32.64
CA LYS A 264 13.63 2.54 -34.05
C LYS A 264 14.36 1.64 -35.06
N ASP A 265 15.45 0.99 -34.64
CA ASP A 265 16.31 0.24 -35.56
C ASP A 265 15.72 -1.15 -35.88
N SER A 266 14.93 -1.72 -34.97
CA SER A 266 14.24 -3.01 -35.16
C SER A 266 12.97 -3.07 -34.30
N PRO A 267 11.91 -2.31 -34.65
CA PRO A 267 10.75 -2.10 -33.76
C PRO A 267 10.07 -3.40 -33.32
N GLU A 268 9.78 -4.32 -34.25
CA GLU A 268 9.09 -5.58 -33.93
C GLU A 268 9.90 -6.46 -32.98
N GLU A 269 11.18 -6.69 -33.31
CA GLU A 269 12.05 -7.55 -32.51
C GLU A 269 12.38 -6.93 -31.14
N ASN A 270 12.58 -5.62 -31.08
CA ASN A 270 12.82 -4.93 -29.81
C ASN A 270 11.60 -4.98 -28.89
N ILE A 271 10.39 -4.86 -29.43
CA ILE A 271 9.16 -5.01 -28.62
C ILE A 271 9.03 -6.45 -28.11
N LYS A 272 9.35 -7.46 -28.94
CA LYS A 272 9.36 -8.86 -28.50
C LYS A 272 10.36 -9.09 -27.36
N LEU A 273 11.56 -8.51 -27.44
CA LEU A 273 12.57 -8.58 -26.37
C LEU A 273 12.05 -7.96 -25.07
N VAL A 274 11.47 -6.77 -25.14
CA VAL A 274 10.88 -6.09 -23.98
C VAL A 274 9.72 -6.91 -23.38
N ALA A 275 8.83 -7.43 -24.22
CA ALA A 275 7.72 -8.27 -23.79
C ALA A 275 8.21 -9.57 -23.12
N GLN A 276 9.27 -10.18 -23.65
CA GLN A 276 9.87 -11.38 -23.08
C GLN A 276 10.53 -11.11 -21.72
N LEU A 277 11.22 -9.97 -21.57
CA LEU A 277 11.77 -9.52 -20.29
C LEU A 277 10.67 -9.26 -19.27
N ALA A 278 9.61 -8.57 -19.67
CA ALA A 278 8.46 -8.31 -18.79
C ALA A 278 7.82 -9.61 -18.31
N LYS A 279 7.60 -10.57 -19.22
CA LYS A 279 7.08 -11.90 -18.88
C LYS A 279 7.96 -12.64 -17.87
N ASP A 280 9.28 -12.65 -18.07
CA ASP A 280 10.19 -13.38 -17.20
C ASP A 280 10.30 -12.74 -15.80
N LEU A 281 10.00 -11.45 -15.68
CA LEU A 281 9.94 -10.68 -14.43
C LEU A 281 8.54 -10.59 -13.81
N GLU A 282 7.52 -11.18 -14.43
CA GLU A 282 6.10 -11.00 -14.05
C GLU A 282 5.68 -9.52 -13.99
N ALA A 283 6.30 -8.70 -14.86
CA ALA A 283 6.11 -7.26 -14.98
C ALA A 283 5.06 -6.89 -16.05
N GLU A 284 4.52 -5.67 -15.95
CA GLU A 284 3.71 -5.09 -17.03
C GLU A 284 4.58 -4.24 -17.99
N VAL A 285 4.12 -4.08 -19.23
CA VAL A 285 4.80 -3.30 -20.26
C VAL A 285 4.25 -1.86 -20.34
N GLY A 286 5.13 -0.90 -20.09
CA GLY A 286 4.86 0.53 -20.28
C GLY A 286 5.41 1.06 -21.61
N VAL A 287 4.92 2.22 -22.04
CA VAL A 287 5.48 2.94 -23.18
C VAL A 287 5.64 4.43 -22.91
N SER A 288 6.60 5.06 -23.58
CA SER A 288 6.65 6.53 -23.66
C SER A 288 5.53 7.08 -24.56
N LEU A 289 5.05 8.30 -24.29
CA LEU A 289 3.98 8.95 -25.07
C LEU A 289 4.17 8.89 -26.60
N PRO A 290 5.36 9.14 -27.17
CA PRO A 290 5.54 9.06 -28.62
C PRO A 290 5.20 7.69 -29.21
N ILE A 291 5.41 6.60 -28.48
CA ILE A 291 5.15 5.23 -28.95
C ILE A 291 3.64 4.98 -29.12
N SER A 292 2.81 5.51 -28.24
CA SER A 292 1.33 5.39 -28.36
C SER A 292 0.76 6.04 -29.63
N LYS A 293 1.52 6.94 -30.26
CA LYS A 293 1.18 7.57 -31.55
C LYS A 293 1.58 6.73 -32.76
N LYS A 294 1.98 5.47 -32.55
CA LYS A 294 2.38 4.50 -33.59
C LYS A 294 3.42 5.07 -34.58
N PRO A 295 4.57 5.56 -34.10
CA PRO A 295 5.57 6.21 -34.94
C PRO A 295 6.38 5.22 -35.81
N PHE A 296 6.21 3.91 -35.60
CA PHE A 296 6.93 2.85 -36.31
C PHE A 296 5.95 1.81 -36.87
N SER A 297 6.30 1.23 -38.01
CA SER A 297 5.53 0.15 -38.63
C SER A 297 5.87 -1.18 -37.95
N VAL A 298 4.87 -1.82 -37.36
CA VAL A 298 4.93 -3.12 -36.66
C VAL A 298 3.68 -3.93 -37.01
N SER A 299 3.65 -5.21 -36.67
CA SER A 299 2.47 -6.05 -36.88
C SER A 299 1.24 -5.50 -36.14
N GLU A 300 0.04 -5.73 -36.68
CA GLU A 300 -1.20 -5.24 -36.10
C GLU A 300 -1.42 -5.74 -34.66
N GLY A 301 -1.05 -7.01 -34.39
CA GLY A 301 -1.07 -7.58 -33.04
C GLY A 301 -0.14 -6.83 -32.08
N THR A 302 1.09 -6.55 -32.48
CA THR A 302 2.06 -5.80 -31.67
C THR A 302 1.60 -4.36 -31.43
N SER A 303 1.11 -3.69 -32.48
CA SER A 303 0.62 -2.30 -32.39
C SER A 303 -0.59 -2.16 -31.46
N SER A 304 -1.60 -3.03 -31.65
CA SER A 304 -2.83 -3.00 -30.85
C SER A 304 -2.61 -3.43 -29.40
N THR A 305 -1.58 -4.24 -29.14
CA THR A 305 -1.24 -4.66 -27.77
C THR A 305 -0.42 -3.61 -27.04
N TYR A 306 0.68 -3.12 -27.65
CA TYR A 306 1.69 -2.33 -26.93
C TYR A 306 1.67 -0.83 -27.24
N MET A 307 1.29 -0.44 -28.46
CA MET A 307 1.30 0.97 -28.90
C MET A 307 -0.06 1.64 -28.70
N ILE A 308 -0.59 1.55 -27.47
CA ILE A 308 -1.90 2.10 -27.09
C ILE A 308 -1.77 3.19 -26.02
N PRO A 309 -2.70 4.16 -25.96
CA PRO A 309 -2.69 5.22 -24.94
C PRO A 309 -2.67 4.69 -23.50
N ASP A 310 -3.37 3.59 -23.23
CA ASP A 310 -3.47 3.00 -21.88
C ASP A 310 -2.13 2.54 -21.30
N ARG A 311 -1.11 2.31 -22.16
CA ARG A 311 0.25 1.92 -21.73
C ARG A 311 1.17 3.10 -21.48
N VAL A 312 0.74 4.33 -21.76
CA VAL A 312 1.60 5.50 -21.65
C VAL A 312 1.94 5.76 -20.20
N ILE A 313 3.23 5.91 -19.91
CA ILE A 313 3.72 6.36 -18.60
C ILE A 313 4.21 7.79 -18.73
N GLY A 314 3.71 8.66 -17.87
CA GLY A 314 4.01 10.10 -17.87
C GLY A 314 2.81 10.98 -17.53
N THR A 315 2.98 12.30 -17.63
CA THR A 315 1.94 13.30 -17.30
C THR A 315 0.65 13.16 -18.11
N SER A 316 0.75 12.69 -19.35
CA SER A 316 -0.40 12.44 -20.24
C SER A 316 -0.90 10.99 -20.19
N GLY A 317 -0.34 10.15 -19.32
CA GLY A 317 -0.69 8.75 -19.17
C GLY A 317 -0.82 8.36 -17.70
N ARG A 318 -0.37 7.16 -17.35
CA ARG A 318 -0.38 6.63 -15.98
C ARG A 318 0.85 7.11 -15.22
N LYS A 319 0.63 7.48 -13.95
CA LYS A 319 1.67 7.57 -12.94
C LYS A 319 1.77 6.21 -12.25
N VAL A 320 2.97 5.71 -12.07
CA VAL A 320 3.24 4.38 -11.52
C VAL A 320 4.33 4.46 -10.47
N ALA A 321 4.26 3.60 -9.47
CA ALA A 321 5.24 3.49 -8.39
C ALA A 321 5.63 2.01 -8.15
N PRO A 322 6.15 1.30 -9.17
CA PRO A 322 6.55 -0.10 -8.99
C PRO A 322 7.81 -0.20 -8.12
N MET A 323 8.05 -1.38 -7.55
CA MET A 323 9.32 -1.65 -6.87
C MET A 323 10.51 -1.62 -7.84
N LEU A 324 10.31 -2.03 -9.09
CA LEU A 324 11.33 -2.02 -10.15
C LEU A 324 10.77 -1.39 -11.43
N TYR A 325 11.49 -0.42 -12.00
CA TYR A 325 11.19 0.18 -13.29
C TYR A 325 12.38 0.03 -14.24
N ILE A 326 12.16 -0.59 -15.40
CA ILE A 326 13.19 -0.71 -16.45
C ILE A 326 12.82 0.21 -17.62
N ALA A 327 13.65 1.21 -17.89
CA ALA A 327 13.48 2.16 -18.98
C ALA A 327 14.38 1.79 -20.18
N ALA A 328 13.83 1.10 -21.18
CA ALA A 328 14.56 0.67 -22.38
C ALA A 328 14.41 1.67 -23.54
N GLY A 329 15.49 2.33 -23.93
CA GLY A 329 15.51 3.27 -25.06
C GLY A 329 14.60 4.49 -24.86
N ILE A 330 14.48 4.95 -23.61
CA ILE A 330 13.70 6.14 -23.21
C ILE A 330 14.67 7.27 -22.90
N SER A 331 14.40 8.47 -23.43
CA SER A 331 15.31 9.61 -23.25
C SER A 331 15.20 10.29 -21.88
N GLY A 332 14.09 10.09 -21.16
CA GLY A 332 13.85 10.73 -19.86
C GLY A 332 13.32 12.16 -19.97
N ALA A 333 12.46 12.45 -20.95
CA ALA A 333 11.74 13.72 -20.98
C ALA A 333 10.97 13.91 -19.65
N MET A 334 10.97 15.13 -19.11
CA MET A 334 10.34 15.46 -17.81
C MET A 334 8.90 14.95 -17.68
N GLN A 335 8.15 14.96 -18.79
CA GLN A 335 6.79 14.43 -18.84
C GLN A 335 6.72 12.93 -18.56
N HIS A 336 7.70 12.15 -19.01
CA HIS A 336 7.79 10.71 -18.73
C HIS A 336 8.27 10.46 -17.30
N ILE A 337 9.32 11.17 -16.86
CA ILE A 337 9.89 11.06 -15.51
C ILE A 337 8.82 11.31 -14.44
N ALA A 338 7.99 12.34 -14.62
CA ALA A 338 6.88 12.63 -13.70
C ALA A 338 5.88 11.47 -13.52
N GLY A 339 5.86 10.50 -14.44
CA GLY A 339 5.04 9.28 -14.36
C GLY A 339 5.73 8.09 -13.70
N MET A 340 7.05 8.07 -13.55
CA MET A 340 7.81 6.93 -13.01
C MET A 340 8.77 7.29 -11.87
N LYS A 341 8.89 8.58 -11.51
CA LYS A 341 9.80 9.09 -10.47
C LYS A 341 9.57 8.48 -9.07
N GLU A 342 8.41 7.86 -8.84
CA GLU A 342 8.05 7.23 -7.56
C GLU A 342 8.36 5.72 -7.56
N ALA A 343 9.01 5.21 -8.61
CA ALA A 343 9.50 3.84 -8.63
C ALA A 343 10.60 3.63 -7.58
N GLY A 344 10.58 2.48 -6.90
CA GLY A 344 11.53 2.17 -5.83
C GLY A 344 12.96 1.90 -6.30
N PHE A 345 13.12 1.38 -7.52
CA PHE A 345 14.42 1.14 -8.15
C PHE A 345 14.31 1.24 -9.67
N VAL A 346 15.20 2.00 -10.31
CA VAL A 346 15.13 2.35 -11.72
C VAL A 346 16.39 1.89 -12.45
N VAL A 347 16.21 1.09 -13.50
CA VAL A 347 17.26 0.66 -14.42
C VAL A 347 17.02 1.28 -15.79
N ALA A 348 17.96 2.06 -16.31
CA ALA A 348 17.89 2.64 -17.65
C ALA A 348 18.84 1.93 -18.62
N ILE A 349 18.34 1.57 -19.81
CA ILE A 349 19.14 1.01 -20.91
C ILE A 349 19.09 2.01 -22.07
N ASN A 350 20.18 2.74 -22.29
CA ASN A 350 20.25 3.75 -23.32
C ASN A 350 21.69 3.90 -23.84
N PRO A 351 21.94 3.93 -25.16
CA PRO A 351 23.29 4.14 -25.69
C PRO A 351 23.81 5.57 -25.47
N ASP A 352 22.91 6.55 -25.30
CA ASP A 352 23.27 7.96 -25.10
C ASP A 352 23.52 8.27 -23.62
N GLU A 353 24.79 8.44 -23.25
CA GLU A 353 25.20 8.81 -21.89
C GLU A 353 24.79 10.22 -21.46
N ASN A 354 24.38 11.08 -22.40
CA ASN A 354 23.90 12.43 -22.10
C ASN A 354 22.37 12.46 -21.98
N SER A 355 21.71 11.30 -22.06
CA SER A 355 20.26 11.21 -21.98
C SER A 355 19.79 11.60 -20.56
N PRO A 356 18.78 12.49 -20.43
CA PRO A 356 18.24 12.90 -19.13
C PRO A 356 17.79 11.77 -18.21
N ILE A 357 17.40 10.60 -18.76
CA ILE A 357 17.04 9.42 -17.96
C ILE A 357 18.18 8.93 -17.05
N LYS A 358 19.44 9.24 -17.39
CA LYS A 358 20.62 8.83 -16.62
C LYS A 358 20.61 9.44 -15.21
N ASP A 359 20.17 10.68 -15.10
CA ASP A 359 20.10 11.40 -13.82
C ASP A 359 18.93 10.95 -12.94
N GLU A 360 18.00 10.19 -13.52
CA GLU A 360 16.75 9.74 -12.91
C GLU A 360 16.72 8.21 -12.74
N CYS A 361 17.88 7.55 -12.75
CA CYS A 361 17.99 6.10 -12.59
C CYS A 361 19.05 5.69 -11.55
N ASP A 362 18.81 4.56 -10.89
CA ASP A 362 19.77 3.96 -9.95
C ASP A 362 20.89 3.21 -10.69
N ILE A 363 20.56 2.58 -11.83
CA ILE A 363 21.52 1.89 -12.69
C ILE A 363 21.34 2.34 -14.13
N PHE A 364 22.41 2.89 -14.71
CA PHE A 364 22.50 3.20 -16.13
C PHE A 364 23.35 2.16 -16.86
N ILE A 365 22.76 1.49 -17.86
CA ILE A 365 23.46 0.58 -18.76
C ILE A 365 23.64 1.28 -20.10
N LYS A 366 24.89 1.66 -20.40
CA LYS A 366 25.27 2.18 -21.70
C LYS A 366 25.27 1.05 -22.73
N GLY A 367 24.21 0.97 -23.51
CA GLY A 367 24.09 -0.04 -24.56
C GLY A 367 22.77 0.06 -25.30
N ARG A 368 22.71 -0.61 -26.44
CA ARG A 368 21.45 -0.79 -27.17
C ARG A 368 20.63 -1.89 -26.50
N MET A 369 19.31 -1.81 -26.59
CA MET A 369 18.44 -2.75 -25.87
C MET A 369 18.53 -4.17 -26.43
N GLU A 370 18.75 -4.30 -27.73
CA GLU A 370 18.98 -5.55 -28.46
C GLU A 370 20.29 -6.25 -28.05
N ASP A 371 21.27 -5.51 -27.53
CA ASP A 371 22.51 -6.11 -27.02
C ASP A 371 22.36 -6.48 -25.53
N VAL A 372 21.67 -5.63 -24.76
CA VAL A 372 21.58 -5.74 -23.30
C VAL A 372 20.47 -6.68 -22.84
N ILE A 373 19.26 -6.58 -23.39
CA ILE A 373 18.10 -7.36 -22.93
C ILE A 373 18.33 -8.87 -23.08
N PRO A 374 18.91 -9.40 -24.17
CA PRO A 374 19.19 -10.83 -24.28
C PRO A 374 20.13 -11.35 -23.18
N LEU A 375 21.16 -10.58 -22.81
CA LEU A 375 22.08 -10.93 -21.73
C LEU A 375 21.37 -10.94 -20.37
N LEU A 376 20.50 -9.96 -20.13
CA LEU A 376 19.67 -9.92 -18.93
C LEU A 376 18.73 -11.12 -18.87
N LEU A 377 18.07 -11.47 -19.98
CA LEU A 377 17.19 -12.64 -20.07
C LEU A 377 17.94 -13.94 -19.77
N GLU A 378 19.13 -14.12 -20.36
CA GLU A 378 19.96 -15.28 -20.12
C GLU A 378 20.32 -15.42 -18.63
N GLU A 379 20.79 -14.33 -18.02
CA GLU A 379 21.21 -14.34 -16.62
C GLU A 379 20.01 -14.50 -15.66
N LEU A 380 18.88 -13.87 -15.95
CA LEU A 380 17.63 -14.04 -15.20
C LEU A 380 17.20 -15.50 -15.20
N ARG A 381 17.24 -16.17 -16.34
CA ARG A 381 16.85 -17.59 -16.46
C ARG A 381 17.81 -18.52 -15.73
N LYS A 382 19.11 -18.23 -15.72
CA LYS A 382 20.11 -18.97 -14.92
C LYS A 382 19.87 -18.81 -13.43
N ARG A 383 19.48 -17.61 -12.97
CA ARG A 383 19.27 -17.30 -11.54
C ARG A 383 17.87 -17.62 -11.02
N LYS A 384 16.85 -17.70 -11.88
CA LYS A 384 15.46 -18.00 -11.48
C LYS A 384 15.32 -19.28 -10.64
N PRO A 385 16.04 -20.39 -10.92
CA PRO A 385 16.07 -21.57 -10.05
C PRO A 385 16.73 -21.30 -8.70
N ALA A 386 17.82 -20.55 -8.66
CA ALA A 386 18.57 -20.26 -7.44
C ALA A 386 17.84 -19.29 -6.49
N ILE A 387 17.03 -18.37 -7.02
CA ILE A 387 16.23 -17.41 -6.22
C ILE A 387 15.02 -18.11 -5.57
N LYS A 388 14.43 -19.13 -6.20
CA LYS A 388 13.35 -19.93 -5.60
C LYS A 388 13.80 -20.72 -4.37
N VAL A 389 15.08 -21.06 -4.26
CA VAL A 389 15.67 -21.83 -3.14
C VAL A 389 15.97 -20.95 -1.92
N ARG A 390 15.93 -19.61 -2.06
CA ARG A 390 16.20 -18.63 -0.99
C ARG A 390 14.94 -17.94 -0.44
N LYS A 391 13.74 -18.46 -0.71
CA LYS A 391 12.51 -17.98 -0.07
C LYS A 391 12.35 -18.55 1.33
#